data_AF-A0A5J4UDI2-F1
#
_entry.id   AF-A0A5J4UDI2-F1
#
_cell.length_a   1.000
_cell.length_b   1.000
_cell.length_c   1.000
_cell.angle_alpha   90.00
_cell.angle_beta   90.00
_cell.angle_gamma   90.00
#
_symmetry.space_group_name_H-M   'P 1'
#
loop_
_entity.id
_entity.type
_entity.pdbx_description
1 polymer ?
#
loop_
_entity_poly.entity_id
_entity_poly.type
_entity_poly.pdbx_seq_one_letter_code
_entity_poly.pdbx_strand_id
1 'polypeptide(L)'
;MSIPLVFTIIAVYASLTAVQMNTAIFITGYRTALLGTCTLCAINMASEGNTVIPGNFECTLATNPMWTDLSIFTDNMTYVQNLLSKALQFLQQINVRLLYGTSSDEAKVLTGDSRIDGLTSLRTLKKNSDTQTVQYQDRECFETRDGDCDIPHRIYGLTKSYHGFEALFGMFTQDCSELITKDDPIEQIKLKIAPVQQMGSLMIYDLKGGCSAYRIAMVEEQTQQMDLIETIMIVMFVVAIVSTLIGFGLLITTRSILFNVAESSSKMKELDPEADSNERTGMGPAGWKDSYACDCIRIDKQHERVLLYLAALCGSIDTSMNINEQVYQMTNSEEFHDLKETQIALSNYQLIKSERQQMSHGNEGSGMQMIDGEGNQRHIVDESALMNKTQLKDIVKKQLEIAGIVIKTTFHALFDEEHLIHNYKIAHSHKKQHDMQHAAIIRKIQSQMLSLSNSSRTKDGYTLIPSTHAQQLIRLYASWLTDHVQKNDRELVTLLIGKAPESELERIVSIPSELHVPPSYTQFLDSDNASLQDKTLFNRMIKVLKLKKHTPH
;
A
#
# COMPACT_ATOMS: atom_id res chain seq x y z
N MET A 1 -2.61 8.95 -9.58
CA MET A 1 -1.60 9.34 -8.55
C MET A 1 -1.10 10.78 -8.68
N SER A 2 -1.21 11.43 -9.86
CA SER A 2 -0.70 12.79 -10.10
C SER A 2 -1.50 13.93 -9.45
N ILE A 3 -2.84 13.87 -9.42
CA ILE A 3 -3.68 14.98 -8.95
C ILE A 3 -3.49 15.29 -7.44
N PRO A 4 -3.46 14.31 -6.52
CA PRO A 4 -3.21 14.57 -5.10
C PRO A 4 -1.82 15.19 -4.84
N LEU A 5 -0.82 14.79 -5.62
CA LEU A 5 0.53 15.35 -5.54
C LEU A 5 0.54 16.83 -5.97
N VAL A 6 -0.10 17.15 -7.11
CA VAL A 6 -0.20 18.53 -7.60
C VAL A 6 -0.96 19.42 -6.60
N PHE A 7 -2.07 18.93 -6.04
CA PHE A 7 -2.79 19.64 -4.97
C PHE A 7 -1.89 19.94 -3.77
N THR A 8 -1.14 18.93 -3.30
CA THR A 8 -0.22 19.08 -2.17
C THR A 8 0.87 20.11 -2.46
N ILE A 9 1.45 20.09 -3.66
CA ILE A 9 2.47 21.07 -4.08
C ILE A 9 1.89 22.49 -4.07
N ILE A 10 0.69 22.69 -4.62
CA ILE A 10 0.03 23.99 -4.65
C ILE A 10 -0.28 24.47 -3.22
N ALA A 11 -0.78 23.59 -2.34
CA ALA A 11 -1.08 23.93 -0.95
C ALA A 11 0.19 24.31 -0.15
N VAL A 12 1.30 23.60 -0.36
CA VAL A 12 2.60 23.96 0.24
C VAL A 12 3.09 25.30 -0.30
N TYR A 13 3.02 25.52 -1.61
CA TYR A 13 3.39 26.79 -2.24
C TYR A 13 2.55 27.96 -1.71
N ALA A 14 1.24 27.76 -1.57
CA ALA A 14 0.31 28.73 -0.99
C ALA A 14 0.72 29.12 0.43
N SER A 15 0.99 28.12 1.27
CA SER A 15 1.37 28.31 2.66
C SER A 15 2.70 29.06 2.79
N LEU A 16 3.70 28.70 1.98
CA LEU A 16 4.99 29.40 1.96
C LEU A 16 4.85 30.84 1.50
N THR A 17 4.06 31.09 0.45
CA THR A 17 3.80 32.43 -0.08
C THR A 17 3.08 33.30 0.98
N ALA A 18 2.08 32.76 1.66
CA ALA A 18 1.37 33.45 2.73
C ALA A 18 2.30 33.84 3.90
N VAL A 19 3.19 32.94 4.32
CA VAL A 19 4.19 33.22 5.37
C VAL A 19 5.13 34.35 4.96
N GLN A 20 5.61 34.34 3.71
CA GLN A 20 6.50 35.38 3.19
C GLN A 20 5.80 36.73 3.05
N MET A 21 4.51 36.75 2.68
CA MET A 21 3.70 37.97 2.64
C MET A 21 3.43 38.54 4.03
N ASN A 22 3.07 37.68 5.00
CA ASN A 22 2.89 38.09 6.39
C ASN A 22 4.17 38.69 6.97
N THR A 23 5.32 38.10 6.63
CA THR A 23 6.64 38.63 6.99
C THR A 23 6.84 40.03 6.43
N ALA A 24 6.52 40.25 5.15
CA ALA A 24 6.65 41.55 4.51
C ALA A 24 5.71 42.61 5.14
N ILE A 25 4.48 42.23 5.49
CA ILE A 25 3.51 43.10 6.18
C ILE A 25 4.01 43.48 7.58
N PHE A 26 4.57 42.51 8.32
CA PHE A 26 5.22 42.76 9.61
C PHE A 26 6.36 43.77 9.48
N ILE A 27 7.27 43.55 8.52
CA ILE A 27 8.41 44.45 8.26
C ILE A 27 7.92 45.87 7.89
N THR A 28 6.83 45.98 7.14
CA THR A 28 6.22 47.27 6.80
C THR A 28 5.72 48.00 8.04
N GLY A 29 5.02 47.32 8.96
CA GLY A 29 4.62 47.90 10.24
C GLY A 29 5.80 48.31 11.11
N TYR A 30 6.87 47.51 11.08
CA TYR A 30 8.10 47.78 11.83
C TYR A 30 8.81 49.07 11.38
N ARG A 31 8.73 49.43 10.09
CA ARG A 31 9.27 50.72 9.58
C ARG A 31 8.69 51.93 10.31
N THR A 32 7.40 51.92 10.66
CA THR A 32 6.78 53.03 11.39
C THR A 32 7.41 53.22 12.77
N ALA A 33 7.71 52.12 13.48
CA ALA A 33 8.37 52.18 14.77
C ALA A 33 9.80 52.74 14.64
N LEU A 34 10.55 52.29 13.62
CA LEU A 34 11.92 52.75 13.36
C LEU A 34 12.00 54.24 12.97
N LEU A 35 11.05 54.72 12.15
CA LEU A 35 10.90 56.14 11.83
C LEU A 35 10.60 56.95 13.10
N GLY A 36 9.74 56.42 13.97
CA GLY A 36 9.46 56.99 15.29
C GLY A 36 10.71 57.08 16.18
N THR A 37 11.53 56.04 16.23
CA THR A 37 12.79 56.04 16.99
C THR A 37 13.76 57.10 16.47
N CYS A 38 13.94 57.21 15.15
CA CYS A 38 14.80 58.25 14.57
C CYS A 38 14.29 59.66 14.91
N THR A 39 12.98 59.87 14.85
CA THR A 39 12.34 61.15 15.22
C THR A 39 12.53 61.46 16.69
N LEU A 40 12.40 60.46 17.57
CA LEU A 40 12.60 60.63 19.01
C LEU A 40 14.06 60.97 19.34
N CYS A 41 15.04 60.33 18.69
CA CYS A 41 16.45 60.72 18.82
C CYS A 41 16.68 62.19 18.41
N ALA A 42 16.09 62.62 17.29
CA ALA A 42 16.21 64.01 16.82
C ALA A 42 15.60 65.01 17.81
N ILE A 43 14.41 64.70 18.37
CA ILE A 43 13.75 65.54 19.37
C ILE A 43 14.56 65.58 20.67
N ASN A 44 15.07 64.44 21.14
CA ASN A 44 15.85 64.38 22.37
C ASN A 44 17.18 65.13 22.25
N MET A 45 17.85 65.07 21.09
CA MET A 45 19.03 65.91 20.83
C MET A 45 18.70 67.40 20.85
N ALA A 46 17.49 67.76 20.42
CA ALA A 46 17.06 69.15 20.29
C ALA A 46 16.43 69.75 21.56
N SER A 47 16.05 68.91 22.53
CA SER A 47 15.32 69.27 23.74
C SER A 47 16.25 69.46 24.94
N GLU A 48 16.00 70.46 25.77
CA GLU A 48 16.82 70.80 26.95
C GLU A 48 16.42 70.02 28.22
N GLY A 49 15.85 68.82 28.06
CA GLY A 49 15.29 68.04 29.16
C GLY A 49 16.20 66.90 29.64
N ASN A 50 16.61 66.94 30.91
CA ASN A 50 17.37 65.85 31.54
C ASN A 50 16.40 64.78 32.08
N THR A 51 16.43 63.59 31.49
CA THR A 51 15.82 62.39 32.10
C THR A 51 16.89 61.34 32.31
N VAL A 52 17.53 61.38 33.48
CA VAL A 52 18.50 60.36 33.88
C VAL A 52 17.74 59.07 34.21
N ILE A 53 17.92 58.03 33.39
CA ILE A 53 17.46 56.68 33.71
C ILE A 53 18.56 55.92 34.46
N PRO A 54 18.25 55.25 35.58
CA PRO A 54 19.21 54.44 36.32
C PRO A 54 19.47 53.11 35.59
N GLY A 55 20.55 53.05 34.80
CA GLY A 55 21.13 51.80 34.28
C GLY A 55 20.64 51.34 32.91
N ASN A 56 21.50 50.59 32.21
CA ASN A 56 21.17 49.95 30.93
C ASN A 56 20.12 48.85 31.15
N PHE A 57 18.97 48.98 30.49
CA PHE A 57 18.00 47.90 30.40
C PHE A 57 18.50 46.86 29.41
N GLU A 58 18.86 45.67 29.89
CA GLU A 58 19.23 44.55 29.03
C GLU A 58 17.98 43.79 28.60
N CYS A 59 17.56 43.98 27.35
CA CYS A 59 16.51 43.18 26.76
C CYS A 59 17.11 41.85 26.25
N THR A 60 16.98 40.78 27.02
CA THR A 60 17.47 39.43 26.64
C THR A 60 16.81 38.85 25.39
N LEU A 61 15.70 39.45 24.93
CA LEU A 61 15.00 39.07 23.71
C LEU A 61 15.45 39.86 22.48
N ALA A 62 16.20 40.96 22.66
CA ALA A 62 16.67 41.77 21.55
C ALA A 62 17.86 41.12 20.85
N THR A 63 17.78 41.02 19.53
CA THR A 63 18.85 40.49 18.68
C THR A 63 19.56 41.57 17.87
N ASN A 64 18.99 42.78 17.81
CA ASN A 64 19.71 43.97 17.36
C ASN A 64 20.27 44.74 18.59
N PRO A 65 21.57 45.07 18.62
CA PRO A 65 22.18 45.87 19.68
C PRO A 65 21.55 47.24 19.91
N MET A 66 20.89 47.82 18.90
CA MET A 66 20.19 49.10 19.01
C MET A 66 19.07 49.06 20.05
N TRP A 67 18.35 47.92 20.18
CA TRP A 67 17.26 47.80 21.15
C TRP A 67 17.73 47.65 22.60
N THR A 68 19.00 47.30 22.79
CA THR A 68 19.65 47.29 24.10
C THR A 68 20.36 48.61 24.42
N ASP A 69 20.36 49.56 23.48
CA ASP A 69 21.04 50.84 23.61
C ASP A 69 20.05 51.92 24.11
N LEU A 70 20.07 52.16 25.42
CA LEU A 70 19.24 53.21 26.05
C LEU A 70 19.84 54.61 25.92
N SER A 71 20.85 54.82 25.06
CA SER A 71 21.50 56.12 24.88
C SER A 71 20.52 57.24 24.50
N ILE A 72 19.31 56.93 24.02
CA ILE A 72 18.26 57.93 23.74
C ILE A 72 17.84 58.74 24.98
N PHE A 73 18.10 58.22 26.19
CA PHE A 73 17.77 58.86 27.47
C PHE A 73 19.01 59.41 28.21
N THR A 74 20.16 59.50 27.54
CA THR A 74 21.36 60.11 28.14
C THR A 74 21.42 61.61 27.87
N ASP A 75 22.10 62.34 28.75
CA ASP A 75 22.40 63.76 28.53
C ASP A 75 23.58 63.95 27.54
N ASN A 76 24.28 62.86 27.18
CA ASN A 76 25.36 62.90 26.19
C ASN A 76 24.81 62.81 24.75
N MET A 77 24.65 63.98 24.12
CA MET A 77 24.07 64.09 22.77
C MET A 77 24.88 63.39 21.68
N THR A 78 26.19 63.18 21.87
CA THR A 78 27.01 62.37 20.95
C THR A 78 26.59 60.90 20.96
N TYR A 79 26.16 60.37 22.12
CA TYR A 79 25.62 59.00 22.19
C TYR A 79 24.23 58.89 21.53
N VAL A 80 23.37 59.90 21.69
CA VAL A 80 22.08 59.96 20.99
C VAL A 80 22.27 60.06 19.47
N GLN A 81 23.26 60.85 19.01
CA GLN A 81 23.62 60.99 17.60
C GLN A 81 24.15 59.67 17.00
N ASN A 82 24.97 58.94 17.75
CA ASN A 82 25.42 57.60 17.35
C ASN A 82 24.25 56.61 17.28
N LEU A 83 23.33 56.66 18.25
CA LEU A 83 22.12 55.83 18.22
C LEU A 83 21.22 56.16 17.01
N LEU A 84 21.07 57.44 16.66
CA LEU A 84 20.37 57.85 15.44
C LEU A 84 21.04 57.28 14.18
N SER A 85 22.37 57.28 14.12
CA SER A 85 23.13 56.68 13.01
C SER A 85 22.85 55.18 12.87
N LYS A 86 22.92 54.43 13.97
CA LYS A 86 22.56 53.00 13.98
C LYS A 86 21.11 52.76 13.58
N ALA A 87 20.18 53.58 14.08
CA ALA A 87 18.75 53.47 13.77
C ALA A 87 18.45 53.75 12.30
N LEU A 88 19.09 54.78 11.72
CA LEU A 88 18.97 55.11 10.31
C LEU A 88 19.51 53.98 9.43
N GLN A 89 20.68 53.44 9.74
CA GLN A 89 21.28 52.32 9.01
C GLN A 89 20.35 51.11 9.03
N PHE A 90 19.82 50.75 10.20
CA PHE A 90 18.89 49.63 10.35
C PHE A 90 17.59 49.88 9.55
N LEU A 91 17.02 51.09 9.63
CA LEU A 91 15.83 51.48 8.88
C LEU A 91 16.05 51.37 7.36
N GLN A 92 17.20 51.80 6.84
CA GLN A 92 17.54 51.70 5.42
C GLN A 92 17.65 50.25 4.96
N GLN A 93 18.32 49.40 5.74
CA GLN A 93 18.46 47.97 5.43
C GLN A 93 17.10 47.25 5.46
N ILE A 94 16.24 47.59 6.43
CA ILE A 94 14.85 47.12 6.49
C ILE A 94 14.06 47.56 5.26
N ASN A 95 14.19 48.83 4.86
CA ASN A 95 13.50 49.35 3.68
C ASN A 95 13.90 48.60 2.40
N VAL A 96 15.20 48.40 2.18
CA VAL A 96 15.71 47.66 1.02
C VAL A 96 15.19 46.22 1.02
N ARG A 97 15.26 45.53 2.16
CA ARG A 97 14.75 44.15 2.30
C ARG A 97 13.26 44.04 2.02
N LEU A 98 12.47 45.02 2.46
CA LEU A 98 11.04 45.06 2.19
C LEU A 98 10.75 45.28 0.70
N LEU A 99 11.35 46.30 0.10
CA LEU A 99 11.06 46.69 -1.29
C LEU A 99 11.52 45.62 -2.28
N TYR A 100 12.74 45.10 -2.10
CA TYR A 100 13.38 44.20 -3.07
C TYR A 100 13.28 42.71 -2.69
N GLY A 101 12.92 42.39 -1.45
CA GLY A 101 12.86 41.01 -0.95
C GLY A 101 14.22 40.50 -0.46
N THR A 102 14.21 39.50 0.42
CA THR A 102 15.43 39.01 1.10
C THR A 102 16.36 38.21 0.21
N SER A 103 15.87 37.69 -0.92
CA SER A 103 16.67 36.95 -1.91
C SER A 103 17.28 37.85 -2.98
N SER A 104 17.07 39.16 -2.91
CA SER A 104 17.60 40.12 -3.87
C SER A 104 19.08 40.43 -3.63
N ASP A 105 19.79 40.83 -4.69
CA ASP A 105 21.20 41.24 -4.56
C ASP A 105 21.33 42.53 -3.75
N GLU A 106 20.30 43.37 -3.78
CA GLU A 106 20.19 44.62 -3.03
C GLU A 106 20.09 44.36 -1.51
N ALA A 107 19.49 43.23 -1.10
CA ALA A 107 19.30 42.86 0.31
C ALA A 107 20.46 42.05 0.93
N LYS A 108 21.60 41.92 0.23
CA LYS A 108 22.78 41.17 0.69
C LYS A 108 23.35 41.68 2.02
N VAL A 109 23.27 42.99 2.24
CA VAL A 109 23.74 43.59 3.49
C VAL A 109 22.75 43.19 4.60
N LEU A 110 23.27 42.48 5.60
CA LEU A 110 22.51 42.06 6.77
C LEU A 110 22.15 43.25 7.66
N THR A 111 21.03 43.13 8.35
CA THR A 111 20.56 44.15 9.28
C THR A 111 21.32 44.15 10.61
N GLY A 112 22.01 43.05 10.92
CA GLY A 112 22.66 42.84 12.23
C GLY A 112 21.68 42.37 13.31
N ASP A 113 20.40 42.22 12.98
CA ASP A 113 19.39 41.59 13.82
C ASP A 113 19.16 40.15 13.34
N SER A 114 19.67 39.16 14.08
CA SER A 114 19.59 37.75 13.67
C SER A 114 18.15 37.23 13.49
N ARG A 115 17.16 37.80 14.20
CA ARG A 115 15.75 37.43 14.03
C ARG A 115 15.21 37.96 12.72
N ILE A 116 15.49 39.23 12.39
CA ILE A 116 15.07 39.81 11.11
C ILE A 116 15.84 39.21 9.93
N ASP A 117 17.13 38.95 10.12
CA ASP A 117 18.00 38.40 9.08
C ASP A 117 17.63 36.96 8.72
N GLY A 118 17.03 36.22 9.66
CA GLY A 118 16.47 34.88 9.42
C GLY A 118 15.09 34.87 8.78
N LEU A 119 14.41 36.01 8.66
CA LEU A 119 13.11 36.08 7.99
C LEU A 119 13.29 36.04 6.48
N THR A 120 12.34 35.40 5.78
CA THR A 120 12.28 35.42 4.32
C THR A 120 11.10 36.28 3.88
N SER A 121 11.40 37.34 3.12
CA SER A 121 10.39 38.25 2.57
C SER A 121 10.43 38.23 1.05
N LEU A 122 9.25 38.22 0.44
CA LEU A 122 9.09 38.44 -0.99
C LEU A 122 9.38 39.91 -1.34
N ARG A 123 9.66 40.14 -2.63
CA ARG A 123 9.73 41.48 -3.22
C ARG A 123 8.33 42.11 -3.20
N THR A 124 8.20 43.26 -2.54
CA THR A 124 6.91 43.98 -2.45
C THR A 124 6.76 45.07 -3.51
N LEU A 125 7.87 45.62 -3.99
CA LEU A 125 7.84 46.62 -5.06
C LEU A 125 7.77 45.94 -6.42
N LYS A 126 6.57 45.85 -6.99
CA LYS A 126 6.31 45.20 -8.28
C LYS A 126 5.91 46.22 -9.32
N LYS A 127 6.10 45.88 -10.60
CA LYS A 127 5.66 46.76 -11.68
C LYS A 127 4.14 46.70 -11.79
N ASN A 128 3.50 47.86 -11.93
CA ASN A 128 2.05 48.03 -12.03
C ASN A 128 1.28 47.54 -10.79
N SER A 129 1.88 47.57 -9.60
CA SER A 129 1.20 47.25 -8.34
C SER A 129 0.84 48.51 -7.56
N ASP A 130 -0.14 48.41 -6.66
CA ASP A 130 -0.52 49.51 -5.78
C ASP A 130 0.62 49.92 -4.85
N THR A 131 1.51 48.99 -4.49
CA THR A 131 2.74 49.30 -3.76
C THR A 131 3.67 50.23 -4.55
N GLN A 132 3.82 50.05 -5.88
CA GLN A 132 4.57 50.98 -6.73
C GLN A 132 3.88 52.34 -6.83
N THR A 133 2.57 52.33 -6.96
CA THR A 133 1.74 53.54 -7.00
C THR A 133 1.91 54.36 -5.72
N VAL A 134 1.84 53.73 -4.54
CA VAL A 134 2.11 54.40 -3.26
C VAL A 134 3.57 54.88 -3.18
N GLN A 135 4.52 54.09 -3.67
CA GLN A 135 5.95 54.41 -3.53
C GLN A 135 6.39 55.61 -4.37
N TYR A 136 5.86 55.76 -5.60
CA TYR A 136 6.41 56.70 -6.59
C TYR A 136 5.40 57.64 -7.24
N GLN A 137 4.09 57.42 -7.14
CA GLN A 137 3.11 58.30 -7.78
C GLN A 137 3.06 59.66 -7.07
N ASP A 138 2.94 60.73 -7.86
CA ASP A 138 2.74 62.08 -7.36
C ASP A 138 1.52 62.16 -6.44
N ARG A 139 1.75 62.62 -5.22
CA ARG A 139 0.71 62.83 -4.21
C ARG A 139 0.96 64.15 -3.49
N GLU A 140 -0.13 64.78 -3.09
CA GLU A 140 -0.08 65.98 -2.26
C GLU A 140 -0.10 65.66 -0.77
N CYS A 141 -0.66 64.50 -0.40
CA CYS A 141 -0.82 64.08 0.99
C CYS A 141 -0.92 62.56 1.15
N PHE A 142 -0.36 62.05 2.25
CA PHE A 142 -0.72 60.76 2.84
C PHE A 142 -1.47 60.98 4.15
N GLU A 143 -2.78 60.87 4.11
CA GLU A 143 -3.62 61.12 5.29
C GLU A 143 -3.33 60.10 6.41
N THR A 144 -3.02 60.62 7.61
CA THR A 144 -2.86 59.79 8.82
C THR A 144 -4.09 59.86 9.72
N ARG A 145 -4.64 61.07 9.89
CA ARG A 145 -5.90 61.35 10.60
C ARG A 145 -6.80 62.16 9.68
N ASP A 146 -8.10 61.95 9.84
CA ASP A 146 -9.12 62.66 9.07
C ASP A 146 -8.90 64.18 9.13
N GLY A 147 -8.74 64.81 7.96
CA GLY A 147 -8.52 66.24 7.80
C GLY A 147 -7.06 66.69 7.87
N ASP A 148 -6.08 65.78 8.03
CA ASP A 148 -4.65 66.15 8.02
C ASP A 148 -4.24 66.78 6.67
N CYS A 149 -4.85 66.34 5.57
CA CYS A 149 -4.53 66.84 4.23
C CYS A 149 -5.06 68.26 3.97
N ASP A 150 -6.06 68.72 4.73
CA ASP A 150 -6.62 70.06 4.62
C ASP A 150 -5.76 71.12 5.33
N ILE A 151 -4.78 70.69 6.14
CA ILE A 151 -3.90 71.59 6.88
C ILE A 151 -2.86 72.17 5.91
N PRO A 152 -2.87 73.50 5.66
CA PRO A 152 -1.89 74.13 4.80
C PRO A 152 -0.50 74.09 5.45
N HIS A 153 0.53 73.81 4.64
CA HIS A 153 1.92 73.74 5.11
C HIS A 153 2.14 72.78 6.29
N ARG A 154 1.36 71.68 6.35
CA ARG A 154 1.44 70.70 7.45
C ARG A 154 2.84 70.12 7.64
N ILE A 155 3.57 69.90 6.53
CA ILE A 155 4.97 69.50 6.56
C ILE A 155 5.85 70.75 6.47
N TYR A 156 6.76 70.89 7.43
CA TYR A 156 7.72 71.99 7.44
C TYR A 156 8.61 71.94 6.19
N GLY A 157 8.70 73.06 5.47
CA GLY A 157 9.55 73.19 4.27
C GLY A 157 9.00 72.56 2.99
N LEU A 158 7.89 71.81 3.05
CA LEU A 158 7.28 71.16 1.89
C LEU A 158 5.95 71.83 1.52
N THR A 159 5.85 72.35 0.29
CA THR A 159 4.70 73.15 -0.17
C THR A 159 4.07 72.65 -1.46
N LYS A 160 4.65 71.62 -2.09
CA LYS A 160 4.22 71.05 -3.38
C LYS A 160 3.96 69.55 -3.23
N SER A 161 3.34 68.98 -4.25
CA SER A 161 3.30 67.53 -4.41
C SER A 161 4.70 66.92 -4.45
N TYR A 162 4.77 65.64 -4.11
CA TYR A 162 6.00 64.86 -4.05
C TYR A 162 5.78 63.48 -4.69
N HIS A 163 6.87 62.88 -5.17
CA HIS A 163 6.87 61.60 -5.90
C HIS A 163 6.71 60.41 -4.96
N GLY A 164 5.51 60.28 -4.36
CA GLY A 164 5.12 59.16 -3.52
C GLY A 164 5.89 59.06 -2.20
N PHE A 165 5.77 57.90 -1.58
CA PHE A 165 6.35 57.66 -0.25
C PHE A 165 7.90 57.64 -0.27
N GLU A 166 8.53 57.28 -1.39
CA GLU A 166 9.99 57.29 -1.49
C GLU A 166 10.57 58.69 -1.34
N ALA A 167 9.93 59.71 -1.92
CA ALA A 167 10.40 61.09 -1.80
C ALA A 167 10.38 61.58 -0.34
N LEU A 168 9.30 61.27 0.39
CA LEU A 168 9.21 61.60 1.82
C LEU A 168 10.23 60.85 2.66
N PHE A 169 10.41 59.56 2.38
CA PHE A 169 11.40 58.73 3.06
C PHE A 169 12.82 59.23 2.79
N GLY A 170 13.14 59.60 1.54
CA GLY A 170 14.42 60.20 1.16
C GLY A 170 14.70 61.49 1.92
N MET A 171 13.75 62.41 1.97
CA MET A 171 13.87 63.65 2.76
C MET A 171 14.13 63.35 4.24
N PHE A 172 13.36 62.42 4.83
CA PHE A 172 13.57 62.02 6.22
C PHE A 172 14.97 61.44 6.47
N THR A 173 15.46 60.58 5.59
CA THR A 173 16.81 60.01 5.72
C THR A 173 17.92 61.05 5.54
N GLN A 174 17.68 62.07 4.70
CA GLN A 174 18.59 63.19 4.53
C GLN A 174 18.63 64.07 5.78
N ASP A 175 17.48 64.36 6.39
CA ASP A 175 17.39 65.13 7.64
C ASP A 175 18.12 64.39 8.79
N CYS A 176 17.92 63.07 8.93
CA CYS A 176 18.68 62.26 9.87
C CYS A 176 20.19 62.38 9.63
N SER A 177 20.62 62.28 8.36
CA SER A 177 22.03 62.35 7.98
C SER A 177 22.64 63.71 8.32
N GLU A 178 21.90 64.80 8.09
CA GLU A 178 22.36 66.14 8.44
C GLU A 178 22.60 66.26 9.96
N LEU A 179 21.68 65.74 10.79
CA LEU A 179 21.83 65.74 12.24
C LEU A 179 23.03 64.88 12.69
N ILE A 180 23.25 63.73 12.06
CA ILE A 180 24.39 62.84 12.36
C ILE A 180 25.73 63.51 12.06
N THR A 181 25.79 64.43 11.09
CA THR A 181 27.03 65.09 10.67
C THR A 181 27.40 66.37 11.44
N LYS A 182 26.59 66.83 12.40
CA LYS A 182 26.91 68.02 13.21
C LYS A 182 28.03 67.71 14.21
N ASP A 183 29.09 68.51 14.21
CA ASP A 183 30.27 68.29 15.07
C ASP A 183 29.97 68.48 16.57
N ASP A 184 29.14 69.48 16.90
CA ASP A 184 28.69 69.75 18.27
C ASP A 184 27.16 69.71 18.34
N PRO A 185 26.56 68.55 18.67
CA PRO A 185 25.11 68.41 18.71
C PRO A 185 24.46 69.28 19.80
N ILE A 186 25.15 69.63 20.88
CA ILE A 186 24.57 70.41 21.99
C ILE A 186 24.30 71.86 21.56
N GLU A 187 25.26 72.47 20.87
CA GLU A 187 25.15 73.84 20.38
C GLU A 187 24.35 73.93 19.07
N GLN A 188 24.51 72.95 18.17
CA GLN A 188 24.02 73.05 16.79
C GLN A 188 22.62 72.45 16.58
N ILE A 189 22.19 71.49 17.41
CA ILE A 189 20.88 70.84 17.27
C ILE A 189 19.90 71.46 18.25
N LYS A 190 19.01 72.31 17.74
CA LYS A 190 17.94 72.97 18.52
C LYS A 190 16.59 72.67 17.89
N LEU A 191 15.50 72.74 18.66
CA LEU A 191 14.15 72.45 18.13
C LEU A 191 13.80 73.25 16.87
N LYS A 192 14.33 74.47 16.71
CA LYS A 192 14.01 75.36 15.59
C LYS A 192 14.75 75.05 14.28
N ILE A 193 15.74 74.16 14.28
CA ILE A 193 16.46 73.86 13.04
C ILE A 193 15.57 73.08 12.07
N ALA A 194 15.77 73.32 10.78
CA ALA A 194 14.91 72.76 9.73
C ALA A 194 14.81 71.22 9.78
N PRO A 195 15.90 70.44 9.93
CA PRO A 195 15.81 68.98 9.98
C PRO A 195 14.92 68.44 11.10
N VAL A 196 14.96 69.06 12.29
CA VAL A 196 14.15 68.61 13.45
C VAL A 196 12.67 68.91 13.22
N GLN A 197 12.34 70.11 12.73
CA GLN A 197 10.96 70.50 12.41
C GLN A 197 10.39 69.67 11.26
N GLN A 198 11.20 69.41 10.24
CA GLN A 198 10.82 68.62 9.08
C GLN A 198 10.60 67.15 9.43
N MET A 199 11.53 66.50 10.15
CA MET A 199 11.34 65.13 10.64
C MET A 199 10.09 64.99 11.51
N GLY A 200 9.87 65.91 12.44
CA GLY A 200 8.70 65.89 13.34
C GLY A 200 7.38 66.03 12.57
N SER A 201 7.28 67.02 11.69
CA SER A 201 6.07 67.24 10.88
C SER A 201 5.84 66.13 9.86
N LEU A 202 6.87 65.64 9.17
CA LEU A 202 6.79 64.48 8.28
C LEU A 202 6.25 63.24 9.01
N MET A 203 6.78 62.96 10.21
CA MET A 203 6.36 61.79 10.99
C MET A 203 4.91 61.89 11.47
N ILE A 204 4.47 63.08 11.89
CA ILE A 204 3.10 63.31 12.40
C ILE A 204 2.07 63.19 11.29
N TYR A 205 2.33 63.78 10.11
CA TYR A 205 1.31 63.92 9.07
C TYR A 205 1.39 62.84 8.00
N ASP A 206 2.53 62.62 7.35
CA ASP A 206 2.55 61.91 6.06
C ASP A 206 3.37 60.63 6.03
N LEU A 207 4.45 60.51 6.80
CA LEU A 207 5.25 59.27 6.81
C LEU A 207 4.47 58.10 7.43
N LYS A 208 3.70 58.37 8.49
CA LYS A 208 2.83 57.36 9.11
C LYS A 208 1.70 56.96 8.17
N GLY A 209 1.06 57.93 7.51
CA GLY A 209 0.05 57.71 6.48
C GLY A 209 0.61 56.92 5.29
N GLY A 210 1.82 57.26 4.83
CA GLY A 210 2.52 56.58 3.75
C GLY A 210 2.85 55.12 4.10
N CYS A 211 3.38 54.86 5.31
CA CYS A 211 3.55 53.50 5.82
C CYS A 211 2.22 52.73 5.88
N SER A 212 1.14 53.38 6.33
CA SER A 212 -0.18 52.76 6.43
C SER A 212 -0.74 52.42 5.04
N ALA A 213 -0.70 53.37 4.11
CA ALA A 213 -1.13 53.20 2.73
C ALA A 213 -0.34 52.09 2.02
N TYR A 214 0.98 52.04 2.22
CA TYR A 214 1.83 50.97 1.66
C TYR A 214 1.45 49.60 2.24
N ARG A 215 1.21 49.54 3.56
CA ARG A 215 0.74 48.31 4.21
C ARG A 215 -0.63 47.86 3.72
N ILE A 216 -1.58 48.79 3.53
CA ILE A 216 -2.91 48.49 3.00
C ILE A 216 -2.80 47.90 1.60
N ALA A 217 -2.02 48.54 0.72
CA ALA A 217 -1.76 48.03 -0.63
C ALA A 217 -1.18 46.59 -0.62
N MET A 218 -0.30 46.28 0.34
CA MET A 218 0.22 44.91 0.50
C MET A 218 -0.81 43.91 1.03
N VAL A 219 -1.66 44.32 1.98
CA VAL A 219 -2.73 43.46 2.51
C VAL A 219 -3.77 43.17 1.44
N GLU A 220 -4.11 44.16 0.61
CA GLU A 220 -5.00 43.98 -0.54
C GLU A 220 -4.37 43.03 -1.57
N GLU A 221 -3.09 43.20 -1.91
CA GLU A 221 -2.38 42.27 -2.80
C GLU A 221 -2.34 40.85 -2.24
N GLN A 222 -2.08 40.69 -0.94
CA GLN A 222 -2.13 39.39 -0.28
C GLN A 222 -3.53 38.77 -0.38
N THR A 223 -4.57 39.55 -0.10
CA THR A 223 -5.96 39.09 -0.15
C THR A 223 -6.30 38.58 -1.54
N GLN A 224 -6.00 39.37 -2.58
CA GLN A 224 -6.24 38.99 -3.98
C GLN A 224 -5.47 37.71 -4.37
N GLN A 225 -4.22 37.56 -3.92
CA GLN A 225 -3.44 36.36 -4.20
C GLN A 225 -3.98 35.13 -3.46
N MET A 226 -4.39 35.28 -2.20
CA MET A 226 -4.97 34.19 -1.43
C MET A 226 -6.31 33.75 -2.02
N ASP A 227 -7.17 34.69 -2.43
CA ASP A 227 -8.44 34.40 -3.10
C ASP A 227 -8.24 33.62 -4.40
N LEU A 228 -7.23 34.01 -5.21
CA LEU A 228 -6.88 33.30 -6.44
C LEU A 228 -6.42 31.85 -6.14
N ILE A 229 -5.54 31.68 -5.16
CA ILE A 229 -5.01 30.37 -4.78
C ILE A 229 -6.12 29.49 -4.21
N GLU A 230 -6.98 30.04 -3.34
CA GLU A 230 -8.14 29.34 -2.80
C GLU A 230 -9.06 28.86 -3.92
N THR A 231 -9.36 29.73 -4.88
CA THR A 231 -10.15 29.39 -6.06
C THR A 231 -9.52 28.24 -6.86
N ILE A 232 -8.21 28.30 -7.10
CA ILE A 232 -7.47 27.23 -7.79
C ILE A 232 -7.57 25.90 -7.01
N MET A 233 -7.38 25.93 -5.69
CA MET A 233 -7.49 24.73 -4.85
C MET A 233 -8.90 24.12 -4.89
N ILE A 234 -9.94 24.96 -4.82
CA ILE A 234 -11.35 24.51 -4.93
C ILE A 234 -11.60 23.85 -6.28
N VAL A 235 -11.18 24.46 -7.38
CA VAL A 235 -11.34 23.90 -8.73
C VAL A 235 -10.61 22.56 -8.85
N MET A 236 -9.37 22.47 -8.37
CA MET A 236 -8.59 21.23 -8.38
C MET A 236 -9.25 20.13 -7.53
N PHE A 237 -9.84 20.47 -6.39
CA PHE A 237 -10.57 19.54 -5.54
C PHE A 237 -11.82 18.99 -6.24
N VAL A 238 -12.60 19.86 -6.90
CA VAL A 238 -13.78 19.44 -7.68
C VAL A 238 -13.37 18.52 -8.84
N VAL A 239 -12.32 18.86 -9.59
CA VAL A 239 -11.78 18.01 -10.67
C VAL A 239 -11.31 16.66 -10.13
N ALA A 240 -10.69 16.63 -8.95
CA ALA A 240 -10.27 15.37 -8.32
C ALA A 240 -11.48 14.47 -8.01
N ILE A 241 -12.55 15.01 -7.40
CA ILE A 241 -13.79 14.27 -7.13
C ILE A 241 -14.39 13.71 -8.41
N VAL A 242 -14.57 14.56 -9.43
CA VAL A 242 -15.15 14.15 -10.71
C VAL A 242 -14.30 13.05 -11.37
N SER A 243 -12.97 13.20 -11.36
CA SER A 243 -12.07 12.18 -11.92
C SER A 243 -12.15 10.84 -11.19
N THR A 244 -12.33 10.86 -9.86
CA THR A 244 -12.51 9.64 -9.06
C THR A 244 -13.85 8.99 -9.34
N LEU A 245 -14.92 9.78 -9.49
CA LEU A 245 -16.25 9.26 -9.85
C LEU A 245 -16.25 8.64 -11.26
N ILE A 246 -15.62 9.29 -12.24
CA ILE A 246 -15.45 8.73 -13.59
C ILE A 246 -14.63 7.44 -13.54
N GLY A 247 -13.51 7.44 -12.82
CA GLY A 247 -12.67 6.25 -12.64
C GLY A 247 -13.43 5.10 -11.99
N PHE A 248 -14.25 5.39 -10.97
CA PHE A 248 -15.11 4.40 -10.32
C PHE A 248 -16.18 3.87 -11.27
N GLY A 249 -16.83 4.74 -12.05
CA GLY A 249 -17.79 4.35 -13.08
C GLY A 249 -17.17 3.40 -14.11
N LEU A 250 -15.99 3.74 -14.62
CA LEU A 250 -15.23 2.89 -15.55
C LEU A 250 -14.87 1.55 -14.91
N LEU A 251 -14.40 1.52 -13.66
CA LEU A 251 -14.06 0.28 -12.96
C LEU A 251 -15.26 -0.66 -12.83
N ILE A 252 -16.47 -0.14 -12.62
CA ILE A 252 -17.69 -0.96 -12.59
C ILE A 252 -17.95 -1.59 -13.96
N THR A 253 -17.86 -0.82 -15.04
CA THR A 253 -18.04 -1.35 -16.40
C THR A 253 -16.97 -2.38 -16.75
N THR A 254 -15.70 -2.11 -16.43
CA THR A 254 -14.62 -3.08 -16.67
C THR A 254 -14.81 -4.35 -15.86
N ARG A 255 -15.29 -4.24 -14.61
CA ARG A 255 -15.64 -5.42 -13.80
C ARG A 255 -16.74 -6.24 -14.46
N SER A 256 -17.81 -5.62 -14.94
CA SER A 256 -18.88 -6.34 -15.64
C SER A 256 -18.39 -7.02 -16.91
N ILE A 257 -17.52 -6.35 -17.69
CA ILE A 257 -16.92 -6.94 -18.88
C ILE A 257 -16.00 -8.10 -18.50
N LEU A 258 -15.16 -7.96 -17.48
CA LEU A 258 -14.28 -9.03 -17.00
C LEU A 258 -15.07 -10.22 -16.46
N PHE A 259 -16.19 -10.00 -15.77
CA PHE A 259 -17.09 -11.07 -15.33
C PHE A 259 -17.72 -11.79 -16.53
N ASN A 260 -18.23 -11.04 -17.51
CA ASN A 260 -18.80 -11.63 -18.72
C ASN A 260 -17.74 -12.39 -19.53
N VAL A 261 -16.53 -11.85 -19.67
CA VAL A 261 -15.40 -12.53 -20.33
C VAL A 261 -15.01 -13.78 -19.54
N ALA A 262 -14.90 -13.72 -18.22
CA ALA A 262 -14.59 -14.88 -17.38
C ALA A 262 -15.68 -15.96 -17.48
N GLU A 263 -16.96 -15.58 -17.51
CA GLU A 263 -18.07 -16.49 -17.70
C GLU A 263 -18.07 -17.10 -19.12
N SER A 264 -17.84 -16.30 -20.15
CA SER A 264 -17.71 -16.79 -21.53
C SER A 264 -16.49 -17.69 -21.73
N SER A 265 -15.36 -17.36 -21.11
CA SER A 265 -14.15 -18.20 -21.12
C SER A 265 -14.35 -19.49 -20.32
N SER A 266 -15.12 -19.46 -19.23
CA SER A 266 -15.55 -20.66 -18.49
C SER A 266 -16.37 -21.57 -19.39
N LYS A 267 -17.35 -21.02 -20.11
CA LYS A 267 -18.16 -21.78 -21.07
C LYS A 267 -17.33 -22.30 -22.26
N MET A 268 -16.27 -21.60 -22.68
CA MET A 268 -15.33 -22.12 -23.67
C MET A 268 -14.48 -23.28 -23.15
N LYS A 269 -14.16 -23.33 -21.85
CA LYS A 269 -13.53 -24.52 -21.25
C LYS A 269 -14.45 -25.73 -21.23
N GLU A 270 -15.77 -25.54 -21.16
CA GLU A 270 -16.74 -26.64 -21.28
C GLU A 270 -16.82 -27.19 -22.72
N LEU A 271 -16.38 -26.41 -23.72
CA LEU A 271 -16.26 -26.82 -25.11
C LEU A 271 -14.88 -27.38 -25.47
N ASP A 272 -13.96 -27.44 -24.51
CA ASP A 272 -12.64 -28.03 -24.70
C ASP A 272 -12.80 -29.55 -24.87
N PRO A 273 -12.33 -30.15 -25.99
CA PRO A 273 -12.37 -31.59 -26.20
C PRO A 273 -11.72 -32.39 -25.05
N GLU A 274 -10.72 -31.82 -24.37
CA GLU A 274 -10.12 -32.44 -23.18
C GLU A 274 -11.03 -32.37 -21.96
N ALA A 275 -11.83 -31.33 -21.80
CA ALA A 275 -12.81 -31.25 -20.71
C ALA A 275 -13.98 -32.22 -20.96
N ASP A 276 -14.49 -32.30 -22.20
CA ASP A 276 -15.53 -33.26 -22.62
C ASP A 276 -15.04 -34.71 -22.51
N SER A 277 -13.80 -35.02 -22.91
CA SER A 277 -13.23 -36.37 -22.73
C SER A 277 -13.06 -36.74 -21.25
N ASN A 278 -12.68 -35.77 -20.40
CA ASN A 278 -12.55 -35.97 -18.96
C ASN A 278 -13.89 -36.06 -18.22
N GLU A 279 -14.97 -35.45 -18.72
CA GLU A 279 -16.32 -35.68 -18.19
C GLU A 279 -16.90 -37.03 -18.65
N ARG A 280 -16.50 -37.51 -19.84
CA ARG A 280 -16.86 -38.85 -20.34
C ARG A 280 -16.12 -39.98 -19.61
N THR A 281 -14.93 -39.72 -19.07
CA THR A 281 -14.28 -40.59 -18.11
C THR A 281 -14.81 -40.26 -16.71
N GLY A 282 -15.17 -41.26 -15.90
CA GLY A 282 -15.83 -41.03 -14.61
C GLY A 282 -14.99 -40.24 -13.59
N MET A 283 -13.72 -39.95 -13.88
CA MET A 283 -12.77 -39.30 -12.97
C MET A 283 -12.80 -37.77 -13.03
N GLY A 284 -13.42 -37.16 -14.06
CA GLY A 284 -13.58 -35.70 -14.15
C GLY A 284 -12.25 -34.95 -13.98
N PRO A 285 -12.15 -33.99 -13.04
CA PRO A 285 -10.94 -33.20 -12.83
C PRO A 285 -9.79 -33.97 -12.15
N ALA A 286 -10.01 -35.21 -11.69
CA ALA A 286 -8.98 -36.05 -11.08
C ALA A 286 -8.42 -37.13 -12.04
N GLY A 287 -8.73 -37.06 -13.33
CA GLY A 287 -8.02 -37.83 -14.37
C GLY A 287 -6.64 -37.24 -14.65
N TRP A 288 -5.67 -38.08 -15.01
CA TRP A 288 -4.35 -37.60 -15.45
C TRP A 288 -4.49 -36.81 -16.76
N LYS A 289 -3.76 -35.71 -16.90
CA LYS A 289 -3.77 -34.82 -18.07
C LYS A 289 -2.36 -34.32 -18.32
N ASP A 290 -2.02 -34.04 -19.58
CA ASP A 290 -0.71 -33.48 -19.94
C ASP A 290 -0.48 -32.11 -19.27
N SER A 291 -1.54 -31.36 -18.99
CA SER A 291 -1.46 -30.12 -18.22
C SER A 291 -1.02 -30.29 -16.75
N TYR A 292 -1.03 -31.51 -16.20
CA TYR A 292 -0.51 -31.83 -14.88
C TYR A 292 0.94 -32.34 -14.91
N ALA A 293 1.49 -32.64 -16.08
CA ALA A 293 2.88 -33.07 -16.20
C ALA A 293 3.83 -31.98 -15.73
N CYS A 294 4.80 -32.37 -14.91
CA CYS A 294 5.83 -31.51 -14.36
C CYS A 294 7.12 -31.53 -15.18
N ASP A 295 7.13 -32.21 -16.33
CA ASP A 295 8.29 -32.43 -17.20
C ASP A 295 9.37 -33.31 -16.51
N CYS A 296 8.96 -34.22 -15.62
CA CYS A 296 9.84 -35.17 -14.93
C CYS A 296 9.18 -36.54 -14.86
N ILE A 297 9.65 -37.46 -15.71
CA ILE A 297 9.06 -38.80 -15.88
C ILE A 297 8.90 -39.52 -14.53
N ARG A 298 9.90 -39.45 -13.64
CA ARG A 298 9.84 -40.09 -12.32
C ARG A 298 8.66 -39.59 -11.49
N ILE A 299 8.47 -38.28 -11.37
CA ILE A 299 7.43 -37.65 -10.55
C ILE A 299 6.06 -37.87 -11.22
N ASP A 300 5.98 -37.59 -12.52
CA ASP A 300 4.76 -37.73 -13.32
C ASP A 300 4.22 -39.17 -13.24
N LYS A 301 5.10 -40.17 -13.32
CA LYS A 301 4.71 -41.59 -13.19
C LYS A 301 4.21 -41.96 -11.81
N GLN A 302 4.70 -41.34 -10.73
CA GLN A 302 4.15 -41.57 -9.39
C GLN A 302 2.76 -40.96 -9.27
N HIS A 303 2.55 -39.73 -9.77
CA HIS A 303 1.25 -39.07 -9.74
C HIS A 303 0.22 -39.80 -10.59
N GLU A 304 0.57 -40.19 -11.82
CA GLU A 304 -0.27 -41.01 -12.70
C GLU A 304 -0.71 -42.30 -11.97
N ARG A 305 0.22 -42.98 -11.31
CA ARG A 305 -0.06 -44.20 -10.55
C ARG A 305 -1.00 -43.97 -9.36
N VAL A 306 -0.86 -42.85 -8.65
CA VAL A 306 -1.80 -42.44 -7.59
C VAL A 306 -3.22 -42.34 -8.16
N LEU A 307 -3.39 -41.67 -9.30
CA LEU A 307 -4.69 -41.44 -9.91
C LEU A 307 -5.33 -42.72 -10.47
N LEU A 308 -4.53 -43.66 -10.99
CA LEU A 308 -5.03 -44.97 -11.43
C LEU A 308 -5.63 -45.79 -10.28
N TYR A 309 -4.94 -45.85 -9.13
CA TYR A 309 -5.47 -46.54 -7.95
C TYR A 309 -6.65 -45.79 -7.33
N LEU A 310 -6.65 -44.45 -7.38
CA LEU A 310 -7.79 -43.64 -6.99
C LEU A 310 -9.01 -43.97 -7.86
N ALA A 311 -8.83 -44.12 -9.17
CA ALA A 311 -9.90 -44.51 -10.08
C ALA A 311 -10.47 -45.88 -9.73
N ALA A 312 -9.61 -46.89 -9.48
CA ALA A 312 -10.04 -48.19 -9.00
C ALA A 312 -10.86 -48.11 -7.70
N LEU A 313 -10.43 -47.28 -6.74
CA LEU A 313 -11.15 -47.06 -5.49
C LEU A 313 -12.52 -46.42 -5.75
N CYS A 314 -12.55 -45.30 -6.47
CA CYS A 314 -13.77 -44.56 -6.77
C CYS A 314 -14.78 -45.42 -7.55
N GLY A 315 -14.34 -46.13 -8.60
CA GLY A 315 -15.20 -47.05 -9.35
C GLY A 315 -15.63 -48.29 -8.55
N SER A 316 -14.88 -48.70 -7.53
CA SER A 316 -15.30 -49.75 -6.60
C SER A 316 -16.36 -49.28 -5.59
N ILE A 317 -16.39 -47.98 -5.26
CA ILE A 317 -17.39 -47.36 -4.39
C ILE A 317 -18.65 -47.07 -5.20
N ASP A 318 -18.49 -46.41 -6.33
CA ASP A 318 -19.53 -46.01 -7.27
C ASP A 318 -19.34 -46.72 -8.62
N THR A 319 -20.07 -47.83 -8.80
CA THR A 319 -19.99 -48.65 -10.01
C THR A 319 -20.62 -48.02 -11.24
N SER A 320 -21.28 -46.86 -11.10
CA SER A 320 -21.78 -46.09 -12.25
C SER A 320 -20.68 -45.28 -12.95
N MET A 321 -19.52 -45.11 -12.32
CA MET A 321 -18.39 -44.37 -12.88
C MET A 321 -17.74 -45.12 -14.06
N ASN A 322 -17.55 -44.41 -15.18
CA ASN A 322 -16.84 -44.95 -16.34
C ASN A 322 -15.32 -44.86 -16.17
N ILE A 323 -14.70 -45.87 -15.54
CA ILE A 323 -13.23 -45.95 -15.37
C ILE A 323 -12.54 -46.93 -16.34
N ASN A 324 -13.18 -47.26 -17.46
CA ASN A 324 -12.70 -48.32 -18.35
C ASN A 324 -11.32 -48.01 -18.95
N GLU A 325 -11.03 -46.74 -19.22
CA GLU A 325 -9.72 -46.30 -19.71
C GLU A 325 -8.62 -46.51 -18.66
N GLN A 326 -8.85 -46.12 -17.41
CA GLN A 326 -7.88 -46.32 -16.32
C GLN A 326 -7.67 -47.81 -16.04
N VAL A 327 -8.73 -48.62 -16.13
CA VAL A 327 -8.65 -50.09 -16.03
C VAL A 327 -7.84 -50.68 -17.18
N TYR A 328 -8.04 -50.19 -18.41
CA TYR A 328 -7.26 -50.60 -19.59
C TYR A 328 -5.78 -50.26 -19.42
N GLN A 329 -5.46 -49.04 -18.96
CA GLN A 329 -4.09 -48.61 -18.68
C GLN A 329 -3.42 -49.48 -17.61
N MET A 330 -4.10 -49.78 -16.50
CA MET A 330 -3.59 -50.70 -15.47
C MET A 330 -3.39 -52.14 -15.99
N THR A 331 -4.20 -52.57 -16.96
CA THR A 331 -4.17 -53.95 -17.47
C THR A 331 -3.11 -54.13 -18.56
N ASN A 332 -2.94 -53.16 -19.45
CA ASN A 332 -2.16 -53.32 -20.69
C ASN A 332 -0.83 -52.55 -20.70
N SER A 333 -0.57 -51.71 -19.70
CA SER A 333 0.74 -51.05 -19.57
C SER A 333 1.76 -52.03 -18.99
N GLU A 334 2.86 -52.27 -19.72
CA GLU A 334 4.02 -53.05 -19.24
C GLU A 334 4.60 -52.47 -17.94
N GLU A 335 4.43 -51.16 -17.70
CA GLU A 335 4.93 -50.47 -16.50
C GLU A 335 4.10 -50.74 -15.25
N PHE A 336 2.81 -51.08 -15.40
CA PHE A 336 1.86 -51.20 -14.28
C PHE A 336 1.37 -52.63 -14.06
N HIS A 337 1.26 -53.45 -15.11
CA HIS A 337 0.63 -54.78 -15.07
C HIS A 337 1.31 -55.75 -14.08
N ASP A 338 2.64 -55.73 -14.02
CA ASP A 338 3.43 -56.66 -13.21
C ASP A 338 3.54 -56.24 -11.74
N LEU A 339 3.03 -55.06 -11.38
CA LEU A 339 3.05 -54.59 -10.00
C LEU A 339 1.99 -55.31 -9.17
N LYS A 340 2.41 -55.87 -8.04
CA LYS A 340 1.54 -56.59 -7.09
C LYS A 340 0.35 -55.73 -6.64
N GLU A 341 0.58 -54.46 -6.34
CA GLU A 341 -0.45 -53.50 -5.97
C GLU A 341 -1.49 -53.33 -7.08
N THR A 342 -1.07 -53.19 -8.34
CA THR A 342 -1.98 -53.10 -9.50
C THR A 342 -2.85 -54.34 -9.61
N GLN A 343 -2.26 -55.52 -9.49
CA GLN A 343 -2.99 -56.78 -9.57
C GLN A 343 -4.04 -56.91 -8.46
N ILE A 344 -3.70 -56.51 -7.23
CA ILE A 344 -4.65 -56.51 -6.10
C ILE A 344 -5.76 -55.49 -6.35
N ALA A 345 -5.43 -54.27 -6.76
CA ALA A 345 -6.43 -53.22 -7.02
C ALA A 345 -7.39 -53.62 -8.14
N LEU A 346 -6.86 -54.14 -9.25
CA LEU A 346 -7.62 -54.58 -10.41
C LEU A 346 -8.51 -55.79 -10.08
N SER A 347 -7.95 -56.81 -9.42
CA SER A 347 -8.69 -58.00 -9.00
C SER A 347 -9.83 -57.63 -8.05
N ASN A 348 -9.56 -56.82 -7.02
CA ASN A 348 -10.58 -56.39 -6.07
C ASN A 348 -11.67 -55.55 -6.75
N TYR A 349 -11.31 -54.64 -7.66
CA TYR A 349 -12.28 -53.86 -8.43
C TYR A 349 -13.16 -54.75 -9.33
N GLN A 350 -12.56 -55.68 -10.08
CA GLN A 350 -13.29 -56.61 -10.96
C GLN A 350 -14.25 -57.52 -10.18
N LEU A 351 -13.82 -58.04 -9.02
CA LEU A 351 -14.67 -58.84 -8.13
C LEU A 351 -15.85 -58.02 -7.61
N ILE A 352 -15.63 -56.79 -7.14
CA ILE A 352 -16.73 -55.91 -6.69
C ILE A 352 -17.70 -55.59 -7.85
N LYS A 353 -17.16 -55.28 -9.03
CA LYS A 353 -17.96 -54.94 -10.21
C LYS A 353 -18.84 -56.11 -10.65
N SER A 354 -18.28 -57.32 -10.74
CA SER A 354 -19.02 -58.53 -11.09
C SER A 354 -20.06 -58.91 -10.03
N GLU A 355 -19.72 -58.82 -8.73
CA GLU A 355 -20.67 -59.07 -7.63
C GLU A 355 -21.86 -58.11 -7.67
N ARG A 356 -21.65 -56.85 -8.04
CA ARG A 356 -22.73 -55.85 -8.20
C ARG A 356 -23.51 -56.01 -9.50
N GLN A 357 -22.87 -56.41 -10.61
CA GLN A 357 -23.53 -56.62 -11.90
C GLN A 357 -24.39 -57.89 -11.96
N GLN A 358 -23.95 -58.99 -11.32
CA GLN A 358 -24.72 -60.23 -11.25
C GLN A 358 -26.08 -60.05 -10.54
N MET A 359 -26.20 -59.04 -9.67
CA MET A 359 -27.46 -58.70 -8.99
C MET A 359 -28.42 -57.91 -9.87
N SER A 360 -27.90 -57.10 -10.81
CA SER A 360 -28.71 -56.33 -11.76
C SER A 360 -29.39 -57.23 -12.81
N HIS A 361 -28.73 -58.33 -13.23
CA HIS A 361 -29.31 -59.32 -14.15
C HIS A 361 -30.16 -60.42 -13.47
N GLY A 362 -30.21 -60.48 -12.14
CA GLY A 362 -31.03 -61.45 -11.40
C GLY A 362 -32.54 -61.19 -11.45
N ASN A 363 -32.99 -60.09 -12.08
CA ASN A 363 -34.38 -59.63 -12.00
C ASN A 363 -35.00 -59.21 -13.35
N GLU A 364 -34.46 -59.66 -14.50
CA GLU A 364 -35.09 -59.48 -15.83
C GLU A 364 -36.19 -60.53 -16.09
N GLY A 365 -37.02 -60.79 -15.09
CA GLY A 365 -38.05 -61.83 -15.13
C GLY A 365 -39.45 -61.32 -14.81
N SER A 366 -39.78 -60.04 -15.03
CA SER A 366 -41.17 -59.55 -15.07
C SER A 366 -41.22 -58.05 -15.37
N GLY A 367 -41.59 -57.66 -16.59
CA GLY A 367 -41.99 -56.28 -16.87
C GLY A 367 -41.66 -55.78 -18.28
N MET A 368 -42.21 -56.43 -19.30
CA MET A 368 -42.22 -55.87 -20.65
C MET A 368 -43.24 -54.72 -20.70
N GLN A 369 -42.78 -53.47 -20.77
CA GLN A 369 -43.59 -52.35 -21.26
C GLN A 369 -42.71 -51.32 -21.97
N MET A 370 -42.94 -51.24 -23.28
CA MET A 370 -42.42 -50.20 -24.17
C MET A 370 -43.12 -48.88 -23.88
N ILE A 371 -42.37 -47.81 -23.57
CA ILE A 371 -42.80 -46.43 -23.76
C ILE A 371 -41.59 -45.60 -24.22
N ASP A 372 -41.73 -45.03 -25.42
CA ASP A 372 -40.88 -44.01 -26.04
C ASP A 372 -40.92 -42.68 -25.26
N GLY A 373 -39.80 -41.94 -25.28
CA GLY A 373 -39.82 -40.47 -25.23
C GLY A 373 -39.55 -39.81 -23.87
N GLU A 374 -38.36 -39.20 -23.79
CA GLU A 374 -37.98 -38.04 -22.98
C GLU A 374 -37.99 -38.13 -21.44
N GLY A 375 -36.78 -38.02 -20.89
CA GLY A 375 -36.55 -37.36 -19.59
C GLY A 375 -36.81 -38.19 -18.34
N ASN A 376 -36.58 -39.50 -18.37
CA ASN A 376 -36.72 -40.32 -17.17
C ASN A 376 -35.44 -40.25 -16.31
N GLN A 377 -35.45 -39.44 -15.24
CA GLN A 377 -34.54 -39.63 -14.10
C GLN A 377 -34.76 -41.05 -13.59
N ARG A 378 -33.90 -41.99 -14.00
CA ARG A 378 -33.80 -43.30 -13.37
C ARG A 378 -33.42 -43.06 -11.91
N HIS A 379 -34.43 -43.07 -11.04
CA HIS A 379 -34.23 -43.35 -9.63
C HIS A 379 -33.62 -44.75 -9.59
N ILE A 380 -32.28 -44.81 -9.52
CA ILE A 380 -31.55 -46.05 -9.23
C ILE A 380 -31.97 -46.38 -7.80
N VAL A 381 -32.98 -47.24 -7.67
CA VAL A 381 -33.33 -47.86 -6.41
C VAL A 381 -32.06 -48.58 -5.96
N ASP A 382 -31.61 -48.25 -4.74
CA ASP A 382 -30.39 -48.78 -4.14
C ASP A 382 -30.49 -50.31 -4.03
N GLU A 383 -30.03 -51.03 -5.07
CA GLU A 383 -30.04 -52.50 -5.21
C GLU A 383 -29.27 -53.21 -4.06
N SER A 384 -28.66 -52.43 -3.16
CA SER A 384 -27.96 -52.87 -1.96
C SER A 384 -28.84 -53.36 -0.82
N ALA A 385 -30.15 -53.05 -0.85
CA ALA A 385 -31.11 -53.56 0.14
C ALA A 385 -31.25 -55.10 0.11
N LEU A 386 -30.74 -55.75 -0.94
CA LEU A 386 -30.79 -57.20 -1.16
C LEU A 386 -29.49 -57.94 -0.81
N MET A 387 -28.41 -57.25 -0.40
CA MET A 387 -27.13 -57.89 -0.11
C MET A 387 -27.09 -58.50 1.29
N ASN A 388 -26.59 -59.73 1.41
CA ASN A 388 -26.40 -60.33 2.74
C ASN A 388 -25.20 -59.69 3.47
N LYS A 389 -25.21 -59.74 4.81
CA LYS A 389 -24.18 -59.09 5.65
C LYS A 389 -22.75 -59.58 5.37
N THR A 390 -22.59 -60.82 4.88
CA THR A 390 -21.29 -61.41 4.57
C THR A 390 -20.72 -60.83 3.27
N GLN A 391 -21.55 -60.67 2.24
CA GLN A 391 -21.19 -60.05 0.96
C GLN A 391 -20.83 -58.57 1.16
N LEU A 392 -21.65 -57.82 1.92
CA LEU A 392 -21.36 -56.41 2.24
C LEU A 392 -20.01 -56.26 2.96
N LYS A 393 -19.73 -57.15 3.91
CA LYS A 393 -18.45 -57.18 4.63
C LYS A 393 -17.27 -57.44 3.69
N ASP A 394 -17.43 -58.33 2.72
CA ASP A 394 -16.36 -58.67 1.77
C ASP A 394 -16.10 -57.54 0.76
N ILE A 395 -17.16 -56.90 0.24
CA ILE A 395 -17.05 -55.71 -0.61
C ILE A 395 -16.32 -54.58 0.13
N VAL A 396 -16.76 -54.25 1.35
CA VAL A 396 -16.12 -53.19 2.15
C VAL A 396 -14.66 -53.53 2.43
N LYS A 397 -14.34 -54.80 2.70
CA LYS A 397 -12.96 -55.25 2.93
C LYS A 397 -12.09 -55.02 1.68
N LYS A 398 -12.58 -55.39 0.49
CA LYS A 398 -11.89 -55.17 -0.79
C LYS A 398 -11.73 -53.67 -1.08
N GLN A 399 -12.77 -52.85 -0.86
CA GLN A 399 -12.71 -51.38 -1.01
C GLN A 399 -11.65 -50.76 -0.09
N LEU A 400 -11.58 -51.19 1.18
CA LEU A 400 -10.57 -50.70 2.13
C LEU A 400 -9.15 -51.17 1.80
N GLU A 401 -9.00 -52.32 1.14
CA GLU A 401 -7.72 -52.79 0.63
C GLU A 401 -7.22 -51.92 -0.54
N ILE A 402 -8.11 -51.57 -1.49
CA ILE A 402 -7.79 -50.60 -2.55
C ILE A 402 -7.46 -49.23 -1.93
N ALA A 403 -8.22 -48.77 -0.94
CA ALA A 403 -7.92 -47.53 -0.22
C ALA A 403 -6.54 -47.57 0.47
N GLY A 404 -6.15 -48.72 1.02
CA GLY A 404 -4.81 -48.93 1.56
C GLY A 404 -3.72 -48.76 0.50
N ILE A 405 -3.94 -49.26 -0.72
CA ILE A 405 -3.01 -49.09 -1.85
C ILE A 405 -2.89 -47.61 -2.23
N VAL A 406 -4.02 -46.89 -2.39
CA VAL A 406 -4.03 -45.45 -2.69
C VAL A 406 -3.20 -44.67 -1.67
N ILE A 407 -3.35 -44.98 -0.37
CA ILE A 407 -2.59 -44.32 0.69
C ILE A 407 -1.10 -44.62 0.60
N LYS A 408 -0.72 -45.90 0.45
CA LYS A 408 0.70 -46.26 0.31
C LYS A 408 1.34 -45.54 -0.87
N THR A 409 0.67 -45.52 -2.02
CA THR A 409 1.19 -44.90 -3.24
C THR A 409 1.27 -43.38 -3.11
N THR A 410 0.25 -42.74 -2.53
CA THR A 410 0.28 -41.28 -2.31
C THR A 410 1.41 -40.90 -1.37
N PHE A 411 1.55 -41.61 -0.23
CA PHE A 411 2.61 -41.34 0.72
C PHE A 411 4.01 -41.58 0.13
N HIS A 412 4.15 -42.61 -0.71
CA HIS A 412 5.40 -42.89 -1.38
C HIS A 412 5.77 -41.81 -2.40
N ALA A 413 4.81 -41.30 -3.18
CA ALA A 413 5.05 -40.20 -4.12
C ALA A 413 5.63 -38.96 -3.39
N LEU A 414 4.96 -38.53 -2.33
CA LEU A 414 5.41 -37.39 -1.51
C LEU A 414 6.75 -37.66 -0.81
N PHE A 415 7.00 -38.89 -0.37
CA PHE A 415 8.28 -39.29 0.22
C PHE A 415 9.42 -39.22 -0.79
N ASP A 416 9.17 -39.66 -2.03
CA ASP A 416 10.15 -39.67 -3.11
C ASP A 416 10.55 -38.24 -3.52
N GLU A 417 9.57 -37.34 -3.62
CA GLU A 417 9.82 -35.92 -3.86
C GLU A 417 10.66 -35.28 -2.75
N GLU A 418 10.33 -35.54 -1.48
CA GLU A 418 11.13 -35.06 -0.34
C GLU A 418 12.54 -35.65 -0.31
N HIS A 419 12.70 -36.90 -0.77
CA HIS A 419 14.00 -37.53 -0.94
C HIS A 419 14.84 -36.81 -2.00
N LEU A 420 14.24 -36.44 -3.14
CA LEU A 420 14.90 -35.64 -4.18
C LEU A 420 15.28 -34.24 -3.65
N ILE A 421 14.36 -33.58 -2.94
CA ILE A 421 14.60 -32.26 -2.32
C ILE A 421 15.82 -32.30 -1.40
N HIS A 422 15.91 -33.34 -0.56
CA HIS A 422 16.99 -33.49 0.39
C HIS A 422 18.31 -33.84 -0.28
N ASN A 423 18.32 -34.84 -1.16
CA ASN A 423 19.53 -35.35 -1.80
C ASN A 423 20.19 -34.31 -2.71
N TYR A 424 19.39 -33.55 -3.46
CA TYR A 424 19.87 -32.55 -4.40
C TYR A 424 19.92 -31.14 -3.81
N LYS A 425 19.80 -31.00 -2.49
CA LYS A 425 19.99 -29.74 -1.75
C LYS A 425 19.17 -28.60 -2.38
N ILE A 426 17.87 -28.84 -2.54
CA ILE A 426 16.93 -27.82 -3.00
C ILE A 426 16.81 -26.70 -1.94
N ALA A 427 16.56 -25.47 -2.40
CA ALA A 427 16.57 -24.29 -1.55
C ALA A 427 15.61 -24.43 -0.36
N HIS A 428 16.04 -23.92 0.80
CA HIS A 428 15.27 -24.09 2.06
C HIS A 428 13.88 -23.46 2.00
N SER A 429 13.71 -22.35 1.26
CA SER A 429 12.41 -21.70 1.06
C SER A 429 11.41 -22.63 0.37
N HIS A 430 11.81 -23.23 -0.76
CA HIS A 430 10.99 -24.17 -1.51
C HIS A 430 10.72 -25.43 -0.69
N LYS A 431 11.77 -26.02 -0.08
CA LYS A 431 11.63 -27.18 0.82
C LYS A 431 10.57 -26.94 1.90
N LYS A 432 10.65 -25.82 2.63
CA LYS A 432 9.71 -25.51 3.71
C LYS A 432 8.27 -25.40 3.21
N GLN A 433 8.05 -24.76 2.06
CA GLN A 433 6.72 -24.64 1.46
C GLN A 433 6.18 -25.99 1.02
N HIS A 434 7.02 -26.80 0.37
CA HIS A 434 6.70 -28.14 -0.13
C HIS A 434 6.32 -29.09 1.02
N ASP A 435 7.18 -29.15 2.07
CA ASP A 435 6.95 -29.92 3.30
C ASP A 435 5.61 -29.56 3.98
N MET A 436 5.27 -28.26 4.03
CA MET A 436 4.01 -27.80 4.63
C MET A 436 2.78 -28.27 3.84
N GLN A 437 2.86 -28.27 2.51
CA GLN A 437 1.77 -28.70 1.65
C GLN A 437 1.57 -30.22 1.71
N HIS A 438 2.65 -30.98 1.76
CA HIS A 438 2.62 -32.44 1.97
C HIS A 438 1.90 -32.80 3.27
N ALA A 439 2.29 -32.15 4.37
CA ALA A 439 1.61 -32.37 5.64
C ALA A 439 0.12 -32.00 5.58
N ALA A 440 -0.24 -30.91 4.89
CA ALA A 440 -1.62 -30.48 4.74
C ALA A 440 -2.48 -31.46 3.92
N ILE A 441 -1.98 -31.95 2.78
CA ILE A 441 -2.73 -32.91 1.94
C ILE A 441 -2.90 -34.25 2.66
N ILE A 442 -1.87 -34.73 3.36
CA ILE A 442 -1.94 -35.97 4.13
C ILE A 442 -3.04 -35.89 5.20
N ARG A 443 -3.16 -34.77 5.92
CA ARG A 443 -4.25 -34.59 6.92
C ARG A 443 -5.63 -34.66 6.29
N LYS A 444 -5.82 -34.04 5.13
CA LYS A 444 -7.09 -34.09 4.39
C LYS A 444 -7.42 -35.51 3.93
N ILE A 445 -6.45 -36.21 3.35
CA ILE A 445 -6.58 -37.60 2.92
C ILE A 445 -6.93 -38.50 4.12
N GLN A 446 -6.23 -38.34 5.24
CA GLN A 446 -6.48 -39.10 6.47
C GLN A 446 -7.91 -38.92 6.98
N SER A 447 -8.41 -37.68 6.98
CA SER A 447 -9.79 -37.38 7.37
C SER A 447 -10.80 -38.09 6.46
N GLN A 448 -10.59 -38.03 5.13
CA GLN A 448 -11.47 -38.67 4.15
C GLN A 448 -11.44 -40.20 4.25
N MET A 449 -10.27 -40.83 4.37
CA MET A 449 -10.18 -42.29 4.50
C MET A 449 -10.81 -42.81 5.79
N LEU A 450 -10.68 -42.08 6.89
CA LEU A 450 -11.36 -42.42 8.14
C LEU A 450 -12.87 -42.24 8.04
N SER A 451 -13.34 -41.17 7.39
CA SER A 451 -14.77 -40.97 7.14
C SER A 451 -15.35 -42.09 6.29
N LEU A 452 -14.67 -42.43 5.19
CA LEU A 452 -15.01 -43.54 4.31
C LEU A 452 -15.11 -44.86 5.09
N SER A 453 -14.10 -45.19 5.90
CA SER A 453 -14.16 -46.42 6.70
C SER A 453 -15.20 -46.41 7.82
N ASN A 454 -15.55 -45.24 8.37
CA ASN A 454 -16.58 -45.16 9.39
C ASN A 454 -17.99 -45.27 8.76
N SER A 455 -18.16 -44.76 7.54
CA SER A 455 -19.44 -44.84 6.80
C SER A 455 -19.87 -46.27 6.47
N SER A 456 -18.92 -47.21 6.40
CA SER A 456 -19.19 -48.62 6.14
C SER A 456 -19.54 -49.45 7.38
N ARG A 457 -19.66 -48.80 8.55
CA ARG A 457 -19.99 -49.47 9.83
C ARG A 457 -21.13 -48.74 10.54
N THR A 458 -22.24 -49.43 10.73
CA THR A 458 -23.36 -48.97 11.56
C THR A 458 -23.53 -49.86 12.79
N LYS A 459 -24.43 -49.48 13.71
CA LYS A 459 -24.78 -50.31 14.88
C LYS A 459 -25.29 -51.70 14.49
N ASP A 460 -25.84 -51.83 13.28
CA ASP A 460 -26.50 -53.06 12.78
C ASP A 460 -25.59 -53.93 11.89
N GLY A 461 -24.37 -53.49 11.59
CA GLY A 461 -23.37 -54.23 10.82
C GLY A 461 -22.64 -53.41 9.75
N TYR A 462 -22.16 -54.09 8.71
CA TYR A 462 -21.54 -53.45 7.56
C TYR A 462 -22.60 -52.84 6.63
N THR A 463 -22.32 -51.64 6.14
CA THR A 463 -23.12 -50.95 5.12
C THR A 463 -22.25 -50.57 3.93
N LEU A 464 -22.86 -50.36 2.77
CA LEU A 464 -22.14 -49.83 1.63
C LEU A 464 -21.59 -48.44 1.94
N ILE A 465 -20.42 -48.15 1.36
CA ILE A 465 -19.85 -46.81 1.36
C ILE A 465 -20.67 -45.95 0.39
N PRO A 466 -21.24 -44.82 0.84
CA PRO A 466 -21.96 -43.90 -0.03
C PRO A 466 -21.10 -43.40 -1.20
N SER A 467 -21.69 -43.30 -2.40
CA SER A 467 -21.02 -42.78 -3.62
C SER A 467 -20.49 -41.35 -3.44
N THR A 468 -21.06 -40.58 -2.51
CA THR A 468 -20.56 -39.25 -2.15
C THR A 468 -19.09 -39.27 -1.72
N HIS A 469 -18.58 -40.37 -1.17
CA HIS A 469 -17.16 -40.50 -0.83
C HIS A 469 -16.26 -40.60 -2.08
N ALA A 470 -16.71 -41.24 -3.15
CA ALA A 470 -15.97 -41.22 -4.42
C ALA A 470 -15.85 -39.79 -4.96
N GLN A 471 -16.95 -39.03 -4.94
CA GLN A 471 -16.96 -37.62 -5.36
C GLN A 471 -16.08 -36.72 -4.46
N GLN A 472 -16.06 -36.94 -3.15
CA GLN A 472 -15.18 -36.23 -2.23
C GLN A 472 -13.70 -36.53 -2.48
N LEU A 473 -13.37 -37.79 -2.77
CA LEU A 473 -12.01 -38.20 -3.11
C LEU A 473 -11.55 -37.59 -4.43
N ILE A 474 -12.39 -37.61 -5.47
CA ILE A 474 -12.12 -36.94 -6.75
C ILE A 474 -11.81 -35.46 -6.54
N ARG A 475 -12.66 -34.73 -5.80
CA ARG A 475 -12.44 -33.30 -5.52
C ARG A 475 -11.15 -33.05 -4.73
N LEU A 476 -10.83 -33.94 -3.79
CA LEU A 476 -9.61 -33.83 -2.99
C LEU A 476 -8.35 -33.96 -3.86
N TYR A 477 -8.28 -34.99 -4.70
CA TYR A 477 -7.12 -35.23 -5.56
C TYR A 477 -7.07 -34.24 -6.74
N ALA A 478 -8.20 -33.76 -7.25
CA ALA A 478 -8.22 -32.66 -8.21
C ALA A 478 -7.61 -31.37 -7.63
N SER A 479 -7.95 -31.01 -6.39
CA SER A 479 -7.31 -29.87 -5.70
C SER A 479 -5.82 -30.11 -5.48
N TRP A 480 -5.38 -31.33 -5.16
CA TRP A 480 -3.95 -31.66 -5.08
C TRP A 480 -3.25 -31.44 -6.42
N LEU A 481 -3.82 -31.89 -7.55
CA LEU A 481 -3.23 -31.68 -8.88
C LEU A 481 -3.09 -30.17 -9.20
N THR A 482 -4.12 -29.37 -8.94
CA THR A 482 -4.12 -27.94 -9.32
C THR A 482 -3.34 -27.05 -8.37
N ASP A 483 -3.38 -27.34 -7.06
CA ASP A 483 -2.79 -26.48 -6.04
C ASP A 483 -1.37 -26.88 -5.67
N HIS A 484 -1.03 -28.16 -5.84
CA HIS A 484 0.28 -28.71 -5.50
C HIS A 484 1.07 -29.08 -6.75
N VAL A 485 0.61 -30.05 -7.54
CA VAL A 485 1.39 -30.62 -8.66
C VAL A 485 1.75 -29.56 -9.71
N GLN A 486 0.75 -28.84 -10.25
CA GLN A 486 0.98 -27.84 -11.30
C GLN A 486 1.86 -26.65 -10.88
N LYS A 487 2.01 -26.41 -9.57
CA LYS A 487 2.69 -25.22 -9.05
C LYS A 487 4.01 -25.56 -8.39
N ASN A 488 3.97 -26.43 -7.38
CA ASN A 488 5.10 -26.70 -6.51
C ASN A 488 5.95 -27.83 -7.08
N ASP A 489 5.36 -28.90 -7.62
CA ASP A 489 6.15 -30.00 -8.21
C ASP A 489 6.80 -29.57 -9.52
N ARG A 490 6.12 -28.75 -10.31
CA ARG A 490 6.71 -28.13 -11.50
C ARG A 490 7.90 -27.21 -11.17
N GLU A 491 7.78 -26.44 -10.10
CA GLU A 491 8.91 -25.63 -9.59
C GLU A 491 10.03 -26.53 -9.08
N LEU A 492 9.71 -27.61 -8.35
CA LEU A 492 10.68 -28.60 -7.89
C LEU A 492 11.47 -29.20 -9.06
N VAL A 493 10.80 -29.63 -10.13
CA VAL A 493 11.45 -30.17 -11.33
C VAL A 493 12.39 -29.14 -11.95
N THR A 494 11.96 -27.89 -12.07
CA THR A 494 12.80 -26.79 -12.58
C THR A 494 14.07 -26.63 -11.73
N LEU A 495 13.99 -26.82 -10.42
CA LEU A 495 15.13 -26.73 -9.50
C LEU A 495 16.01 -28.00 -9.50
N LEU A 496 15.46 -29.15 -9.88
CA LEU A 496 16.18 -30.42 -10.03
C LEU A 496 16.96 -30.46 -11.36
N ILE A 497 16.44 -29.82 -12.41
CA ILE A 497 17.14 -29.68 -13.69
C ILE A 497 18.48 -28.96 -13.46
N GLY A 498 19.57 -29.63 -13.82
CA GLY A 498 20.94 -29.14 -13.60
C GLY A 498 21.54 -29.49 -12.23
N LYS A 499 20.78 -30.11 -11.31
CA LYS A 499 21.29 -30.64 -10.03
C LYS A 499 21.25 -32.15 -9.95
N ALA A 500 20.19 -32.78 -10.46
CA ALA A 500 20.06 -34.23 -10.54
C ALA A 500 20.49 -34.72 -11.93
N PRO A 501 21.13 -35.90 -12.03
CA PRO A 501 21.41 -36.51 -13.33
C PRO A 501 20.10 -36.94 -13.99
N GLU A 502 20.04 -36.83 -15.32
CA GLU A 502 18.85 -37.18 -16.13
C GLU A 502 18.39 -38.62 -15.85
N SER A 503 19.33 -39.55 -15.74
CA SER A 503 19.04 -40.95 -15.38
C SER A 503 18.30 -41.12 -14.03
N GLU A 504 18.43 -40.18 -13.10
CA GLU A 504 17.69 -40.20 -11.83
C GLU A 504 16.28 -39.60 -11.96
N LEU A 505 16.12 -38.60 -12.84
CA LEU A 505 14.84 -37.94 -13.13
C LEU A 505 13.94 -38.78 -14.05
N GLU A 506 14.53 -39.69 -14.83
CA GLU A 506 13.82 -40.66 -15.67
C GLU A 506 13.60 -42.00 -14.97
N ARG A 507 14.13 -42.17 -13.76
CA ARG A 507 14.08 -43.45 -13.04
C ARG A 507 12.65 -43.77 -12.59
N ILE A 508 12.17 -44.95 -12.99
CA ILE A 508 10.93 -45.51 -12.45
C ILE A 508 11.17 -46.04 -11.04
N VAL A 509 10.43 -45.51 -10.05
CA VAL A 509 10.51 -45.95 -8.65
C VAL A 509 9.39 -46.94 -8.34
N SER A 510 9.76 -48.10 -7.78
CA SER A 510 8.82 -49.10 -7.30
C SER A 510 8.23 -48.69 -5.95
N ILE A 511 6.94 -48.95 -5.75
CA ILE A 511 6.30 -48.67 -4.45
C ILE A 511 6.68 -49.80 -3.49
N PRO A 512 7.22 -49.49 -2.30
CA PRO A 512 7.50 -50.50 -1.29
C PRO A 512 6.21 -51.10 -0.73
N SER A 513 6.30 -52.35 -0.27
CA SER A 513 5.17 -53.03 0.37
C SER A 513 4.75 -52.40 1.71
N GLU A 514 5.66 -51.66 2.35
CA GLU A 514 5.48 -50.95 3.60
C GLU A 514 5.11 -49.48 3.36
N LEU A 515 4.40 -48.88 4.33
CA LEU A 515 4.06 -47.46 4.31
C LEU A 515 5.28 -46.63 4.71
N HIS A 516 5.85 -45.91 3.75
CA HIS A 516 6.87 -44.89 3.99
C HIS A 516 6.19 -43.56 4.30
N VAL A 517 6.48 -42.99 5.47
CA VAL A 517 5.90 -41.70 5.87
C VAL A 517 6.84 -40.59 5.42
N PRO A 518 6.38 -39.58 4.66
CA PRO A 518 7.22 -38.46 4.28
C PRO A 518 7.85 -37.78 5.50
N PRO A 519 9.16 -37.44 5.46
CA PRO A 519 9.84 -36.72 6.53
C PRO A 519 9.08 -35.49 7.04
N SER A 520 8.49 -34.70 6.14
CA SER A 520 7.70 -33.51 6.47
C SER A 520 6.54 -33.81 7.41
N TYR A 521 5.82 -34.93 7.16
CA TYR A 521 4.68 -35.31 7.97
C TYR A 521 5.10 -35.90 9.31
N THR A 522 6.22 -36.63 9.34
CA THR A 522 6.82 -37.10 10.59
C THR A 522 7.21 -35.91 11.48
N GLN A 523 7.90 -34.92 10.90
CA GLN A 523 8.25 -33.67 11.59
C GLN A 523 7.02 -32.88 12.04
N PHE A 524 5.99 -32.79 11.20
CA PHE A 524 4.72 -32.16 11.58
C PHE A 524 4.13 -32.83 12.82
N LEU A 525 4.00 -34.16 12.81
CA LEU A 525 3.45 -34.92 13.93
C LEU A 525 4.28 -34.70 15.20
N ASP A 526 5.61 -34.59 15.10
CA ASP A 526 6.48 -34.39 16.27
C ASP A 526 6.60 -32.93 16.71
N SER A 527 6.06 -31.98 15.95
CA SER A 527 6.07 -30.54 16.26
C SER A 527 4.94 -30.13 17.22
N ASP A 528 5.12 -28.96 17.85
CA ASP A 528 4.08 -28.32 18.69
C ASP A 528 2.81 -27.93 17.91
N ASN A 529 2.87 -27.93 16.56
CA ASN A 529 1.74 -27.61 15.69
C ASN A 529 0.79 -28.80 15.48
N ALA A 530 1.20 -30.03 15.82
CA ALA A 530 0.34 -31.20 15.72
C ALA A 530 -0.45 -31.39 17.02
N SER A 531 -1.77 -31.47 16.89
CA SER A 531 -2.63 -31.82 18.02
C SER A 531 -2.47 -33.30 18.38
N LEU A 532 -2.77 -33.65 19.64
CA LEU A 532 -2.88 -35.06 20.05
C LEU A 532 -3.89 -35.83 19.18
N GLN A 533 -4.89 -35.12 18.65
CA GLN A 533 -5.88 -35.65 17.72
C GLN A 533 -5.25 -36.05 16.37
N ASP A 534 -4.29 -35.31 15.83
CA ASP A 534 -3.63 -35.63 14.55
C ASP A 534 -2.86 -36.96 14.64
N LYS A 535 -2.08 -37.17 15.70
CA LYS A 535 -1.39 -38.46 15.96
C LYS A 535 -2.38 -39.62 16.13
N THR A 536 -3.47 -39.38 16.84
CA THR A 536 -4.51 -40.39 17.09
C THR A 536 -5.20 -40.80 15.80
N LEU A 537 -5.57 -39.83 14.96
CA LEU A 537 -6.20 -40.09 13.67
C LEU A 537 -5.24 -40.81 12.71
N PHE A 538 -3.95 -40.47 12.71
CA PHE A 538 -2.96 -41.15 11.88
C PHE A 538 -2.81 -42.63 12.25
N ASN A 539 -2.62 -42.92 13.53
CA ASN A 539 -2.53 -44.29 14.03
C ASN A 539 -3.83 -45.08 13.79
N ARG A 540 -4.99 -44.42 13.90
CA ARG A 540 -6.28 -45.03 13.57
C ARG A 540 -6.37 -45.38 12.09
N MET A 541 -5.93 -44.51 11.19
CA MET A 541 -5.93 -44.76 9.75
C MET A 541 -5.05 -45.97 9.40
N ILE A 542 -3.82 -46.01 9.93
CA ILE A 542 -2.91 -47.16 9.77
C ILE A 542 -3.58 -48.47 10.18
N LYS A 543 -4.22 -48.49 11.36
CA LYS A 543 -4.89 -49.68 11.89
C LYS A 543 -6.09 -50.10 11.04
N VAL A 544 -6.92 -49.14 10.64
CA VAL A 544 -8.15 -49.38 9.87
C VAL A 544 -7.84 -49.93 8.48
N LEU A 545 -6.84 -49.37 7.81
CA LEU A 545 -6.41 -49.77 6.47
C LEU A 545 -5.37 -50.90 6.49
N LYS A 546 -5.03 -51.43 7.68
CA LYS A 546 -4.05 -52.51 7.89
C LYS A 546 -2.68 -52.23 7.24
N LEU A 547 -2.23 -50.99 7.33
CA LEU A 547 -0.95 -50.56 6.77
C LEU A 547 0.20 -51.00 7.69
N LYS A 548 1.24 -51.60 7.11
CA LYS A 548 2.49 -51.90 7.83
C LYS A 548 3.43 -50.71 7.68
N LYS A 549 3.71 -49.97 8.77
CA LYS A 549 4.62 -48.82 8.74
C LYS A 549 6.06 -49.29 8.54
N HIS A 550 6.80 -48.64 7.65
CA HIS A 550 8.24 -48.82 7.55
C HIS A 550 8.92 -48.29 8.82
N THR A 551 9.78 -49.11 9.42
CA THR A 551 10.58 -48.70 10.59
C THR A 551 12.04 -48.63 10.12
N PRO A 552 12.63 -47.43 10.00
CA PRO A 552 14.04 -47.34 9.67
C PRO A 552 14.86 -47.97 10.80
N HIS A 553 15.74 -48.90 10.45
CA HIS A 553 16.68 -49.53 11.37
C HIS A 553 17.86 -48.61 11.66
#